data_AF-F6I4H3-F1
#
_entry.id   AF-F6I4H3-F1
#
_cell.length_a   1.000
_cell.length_b   1.000
_cell.length_c   1.000
_cell.angle_alpha   90.00
_cell.angle_beta   90.00
_cell.angle_gamma   90.00
#
_symmetry.space_group_name_H-M   'P 1'
#
loop_
_entity.id
_entity.type
_entity.pdbx_description
1 polymer ?
#
loop_
_entity_poly.entity_id
_entity_poly.type
_entity_poly.pdbx_seq_one_letter_code
_entity_poly.pdbx_strand_id
1 'polypeptide(L)'
;MSVSEKSSAASSSSSSALTSSSSSSVRDIDPLLKDLNEKKQSFRKNVVSLAAELKEVRGRLASQEQSFAKETLNRKASETKAKSMEEEIGRLQKSLEERNGQLQASAMTTEKYLQELDGLRSQLSFTQATADASAASAQSAQLQCLALIKELDEKNISLKEHGDRVNRLGEQLDNLQKDLQAREYSQKQLKDEVLRIEHDIMQAVAKAGANRDCELRKILDEVSPKNFEKINKLLIAKDDEIAKLKDEIRIMSAHWKLKTKEMESQLEKHRRADQELKKRVLKLEFCLQEARAQTRKLQRMGERRDKALKELRDQLATKQQVEAAGIEKQNFWESSGFKIVVSMSMLILVVFSKR
;
A
#
# COMPACT_ATOMS: atom_id res chain seq x y z
N MET A 1 -8.24 63.32 18.34
CA MET A 1 -9.25 64.26 18.86
C MET A 1 -8.64 65.00 20.03
N SER A 2 -8.14 66.20 19.74
CA SER A 2 -7.59 67.14 20.71
C SER A 2 -8.72 68.07 21.11
N VAL A 3 -8.96 68.26 22.41
CA VAL A 3 -9.92 69.25 22.89
C VAL A 3 -9.15 70.30 23.68
N SER A 4 -9.17 71.50 23.12
CA SER A 4 -8.55 72.71 23.63
C SER A 4 -9.30 73.25 24.85
N GLU A 5 -8.55 73.68 25.86
CA GLU A 5 -9.06 74.49 26.97
C GLU A 5 -9.08 75.98 26.58
N LYS A 6 -10.17 76.64 27.00
CA LYS A 6 -10.45 78.06 26.87
C LYS A 6 -10.92 78.52 28.25
N SER A 7 -10.27 79.53 28.85
CA SER A 7 -10.99 80.52 29.67
C SER A 7 -10.12 81.72 30.02
N SER A 8 -10.74 82.87 29.82
CA SER A 8 -10.30 84.25 30.03
C SER A 8 -10.42 84.74 31.48
N ALA A 9 -9.86 85.94 31.72
CA ALA A 9 -10.26 87.02 32.64
C ALA A 9 -9.04 87.48 33.46
N ALA A 10 -8.43 88.66 33.26
CA ALA A 10 -8.93 90.05 33.32
C ALA A 10 -9.25 90.54 34.74
N SER A 11 -8.84 91.79 35.00
CA SER A 11 -9.13 92.69 36.14
C SER A 11 -8.26 92.48 37.40
N SER A 12 -7.73 93.50 38.09
CA SER A 12 -7.73 94.96 37.90
C SER A 12 -6.96 95.60 39.07
N SER A 13 -6.47 96.83 38.85
CA SER A 13 -6.43 97.97 39.80
C SER A 13 -5.75 97.76 41.17
N SER A 14 -4.71 98.49 41.53
CA SER A 14 -4.72 99.87 42.08
C SER A 14 -3.39 99.97 42.89
N SER A 15 -2.66 101.07 43.02
CA SER A 15 -3.09 102.37 43.50
C SER A 15 -2.04 103.43 43.16
N SER A 16 -2.57 104.60 42.85
CA SER A 16 -1.91 105.87 42.64
C SER A 16 -1.30 106.47 43.91
N ALA A 17 -0.53 107.54 43.66
CA ALA A 17 -0.41 108.75 44.48
C ALA A 17 0.49 108.68 45.73
N LEU A 18 1.20 109.72 46.14
CA LEU A 18 1.48 111.06 45.61
C LEU A 18 2.66 111.59 46.45
N THR A 19 3.48 112.43 45.82
CA THR A 19 4.19 113.59 46.37
C THR A 19 4.13 113.85 47.89
N SER A 20 5.27 114.09 48.53
CA SER A 20 5.70 115.46 48.87
C SER A 20 6.87 115.47 49.88
N SER A 21 7.93 116.14 49.45
CA SER A 21 8.83 116.99 50.23
C SER A 21 8.58 117.10 51.74
N SER A 22 9.55 116.62 52.52
CA SER A 22 9.90 117.24 53.80
C SER A 22 11.38 117.62 53.77
N SER A 23 11.62 118.84 53.30
CA SER A 23 12.79 119.63 53.64
C SER A 23 12.87 119.75 55.16
N SER A 24 13.80 119.02 55.78
CA SER A 24 14.36 119.39 57.07
C SER A 24 15.73 119.96 56.80
N SER A 25 15.78 121.29 56.81
CA SER A 25 16.96 122.03 57.15
C SER A 25 17.54 121.50 58.46
N VAL A 26 18.85 121.67 58.62
CA VAL A 26 19.54 122.08 59.85
C VAL A 26 20.84 121.29 60.03
N ARG A 27 21.92 122.08 59.94
CA ARG A 27 23.27 121.89 60.46
C ARG A 27 24.14 120.92 59.70
N ASP A 28 25.37 121.38 59.48
CA ASP A 28 26.54 120.55 59.21
C ASP A 28 26.52 119.36 60.17
N ILE A 29 25.95 118.25 59.70
CA ILE A 29 26.06 116.97 60.38
C ILE A 29 27.54 116.64 60.25
N ASP A 30 28.21 116.58 61.39
CA ASP A 30 29.57 116.07 61.54
C ASP A 30 29.79 114.96 60.50
N PRO A 31 30.78 115.08 59.59
CA PRO A 31 30.98 114.12 58.50
C PRO A 31 30.98 112.66 58.97
N LEU A 32 31.34 112.41 60.24
CA LEU A 32 31.26 111.09 60.89
C LEU A 32 29.82 110.59 61.14
N LEU A 33 28.87 111.46 61.50
CA LEU A 33 27.46 111.10 61.74
C LEU A 33 26.66 110.89 60.44
N LYS A 34 27.01 111.61 59.37
CA LYS A 34 26.42 111.42 58.04
C LYS A 34 26.84 110.07 57.44
N ASP A 35 28.13 109.74 57.53
CA ASP A 35 28.67 108.43 57.13
C ASP A 35 28.04 107.28 57.95
N LEU A 36 27.78 107.50 59.25
CA LEU A 36 27.11 106.50 60.09
C LEU A 36 25.65 106.25 59.66
N ASN A 37 24.92 107.29 59.27
CA ASN A 37 23.55 107.16 58.79
C ASN A 37 23.48 106.54 57.38
N GLU A 38 24.41 106.89 56.49
CA GLU A 38 24.57 106.25 55.17
C GLU A 38 24.94 104.77 55.30
N LYS A 39 25.86 104.42 56.20
CA LYS A 39 26.17 103.02 56.56
C LYS A 39 24.99 102.27 57.18
N LYS A 40 24.21 102.91 58.04
CA LYS A 40 22.99 102.31 58.62
C LYS A 40 21.94 102.04 57.54
N GLN A 41 21.77 102.97 56.60
CA GLN A 41 20.80 102.85 55.51
C GLN A 41 21.26 101.84 54.46
N SER A 42 22.55 101.78 54.13
CA SER A 42 23.12 100.76 53.25
C SER A 42 23.05 99.38 53.88
N PHE A 43 23.34 99.24 55.18
CA PHE A 43 23.16 97.99 55.90
C PHE A 43 21.70 97.53 55.89
N ARG A 44 20.74 98.42 56.13
CA ARG A 44 19.30 98.09 56.01
C ARG A 44 18.94 97.61 54.60
N LYS A 45 19.41 98.30 53.55
CA LYS A 45 19.19 97.89 52.16
C LYS A 45 19.81 96.51 51.86
N ASN A 46 21.03 96.26 52.35
CA ASN A 46 21.71 94.98 52.21
C ASN A 46 20.99 93.85 52.95
N VAL A 47 20.49 94.09 54.16
CA VAL A 47 19.70 93.12 54.93
C VAL A 47 18.39 92.79 54.20
N VAL A 48 17.72 93.79 53.62
CA VAL A 48 16.50 93.57 52.82
C VAL A 48 16.80 92.81 51.53
N SER A 49 17.90 93.14 50.83
CA SER A 49 18.37 92.41 49.64
C SER A 49 18.69 90.96 49.97
N LEU A 50 19.43 90.72 51.05
CA LEU A 50 19.78 89.38 51.51
C LEU A 50 18.55 88.56 51.92
N ALA A 51 17.54 89.20 52.54
CA ALA A 51 16.27 88.54 52.85
C ALA A 51 15.47 88.17 51.59
N ALA A 52 15.49 89.03 50.57
CA ALA A 52 14.87 88.75 49.28
C ALA A 52 15.58 87.60 48.53
N GLU A 53 16.91 87.62 48.48
CA GLU A 53 17.73 86.53 47.90
C GLU A 53 17.50 85.20 48.65
N LEU A 54 17.48 85.21 49.99
CA LEU A 54 17.16 84.01 50.77
C LEU A 54 15.77 83.47 50.47
N LYS A 55 14.78 84.36 50.29
CA LYS A 55 13.41 83.96 49.92
C LYS A 55 13.37 83.37 48.51
N GLU A 56 14.10 83.95 47.55
CA GLU A 56 14.20 83.44 46.18
C GLU A 56 14.92 82.09 46.14
N VAL A 57 16.04 81.93 46.84
CA VAL A 57 16.79 80.67 46.94
C VAL A 57 15.92 79.59 47.59
N ARG A 58 15.18 79.91 48.66
CA ARG A 58 14.20 78.98 49.25
C ARG A 58 13.08 78.61 48.27
N GLY A 59 12.57 79.57 47.50
CA GLY A 59 11.57 79.30 46.46
C GLY A 59 12.09 78.36 45.38
N ARG A 60 13.30 78.62 44.87
CA ARG A 60 14.00 77.74 43.90
C ARG A 60 14.24 76.35 44.46
N LEU A 61 14.71 76.25 45.70
CA LEU A 61 14.91 74.96 46.39
C LEU A 61 13.60 74.18 46.50
N ALA A 62 12.50 74.83 46.93
CA ALA A 62 11.19 74.18 47.03
C ALA A 62 10.66 73.71 45.66
N SER A 63 10.82 74.52 44.60
CA SER A 63 10.46 74.11 43.23
C SER A 63 11.31 72.94 42.74
N GLN A 64 12.61 72.93 43.05
CA GLN A 64 13.53 71.86 42.71
C GLN A 64 13.18 70.56 43.44
N GLU A 65 12.89 70.62 44.74
CA GLU A 65 12.41 69.48 45.54
C GLU A 65 11.09 68.93 44.96
N GLN A 66 10.15 69.79 44.57
CA GLN A 66 8.91 69.38 43.94
C GLN A 66 9.14 68.69 42.58
N SER A 67 10.05 69.21 41.74
CA SER A 67 10.38 68.57 40.46
C SER A 67 11.03 67.21 40.64
N PHE A 68 11.95 67.06 41.61
CA PHE A 68 12.57 65.77 41.91
C PHE A 68 11.55 64.76 42.45
N ALA A 69 10.60 65.18 43.28
CA ALA A 69 9.52 64.32 43.76
C ALA A 69 8.64 63.81 42.60
N LYS A 70 8.26 64.71 41.68
CA LYS A 70 7.46 64.37 40.49
C LYS A 70 8.22 63.44 39.54
N GLU A 71 9.50 63.73 39.28
CA GLU A 71 10.36 62.87 38.47
C GLU A 71 10.51 61.48 39.07
N THR A 72 10.72 61.38 40.39
CA THR A 72 10.82 60.10 41.10
C THR A 72 9.54 59.27 40.97
N LEU A 73 8.36 59.90 41.09
CA LEU A 73 7.08 59.24 40.88
C LEU A 73 6.92 58.75 39.43
N ASN A 74 7.24 59.60 38.45
CA ASN A 74 7.17 59.23 37.04
C ASN A 74 8.13 58.09 36.70
N ARG A 75 9.36 58.11 37.22
CA ARG A 75 10.36 57.04 37.07
C ARG A 75 9.86 55.73 37.69
N LYS A 76 9.27 55.78 38.89
CA LYS A 76 8.67 54.60 39.50
C LYS A 76 7.52 54.05 38.65
N ALA A 77 6.64 54.90 38.14
CA ALA A 77 5.53 54.49 37.29
C ALA A 77 6.01 53.85 35.97
N SER A 78 7.01 54.44 35.31
CA SER A 78 7.59 53.86 34.08
C SER A 78 8.35 52.56 34.36
N GLU A 79 9.06 52.46 35.49
CA GLU A 79 9.74 51.22 35.92
C GLU A 79 8.74 50.09 36.18
N THR A 80 7.62 50.38 36.86
CA THR A 80 6.55 49.37 37.06
C THR A 80 5.92 48.93 35.75
N LYS A 81 5.73 49.86 34.79
CA LYS A 81 5.20 49.54 33.47
C LYS A 81 6.18 48.70 32.66
N ALA A 82 7.46 49.03 32.68
CA ALA A 82 8.51 48.26 32.00
C ALA A 82 8.58 46.83 32.55
N LYS A 83 8.57 46.65 33.88
CA LYS A 83 8.52 45.33 34.51
C LYS A 83 7.27 44.53 34.10
N SER A 84 6.10 45.16 34.09
CA SER A 84 4.86 44.52 33.62
C SER A 84 4.95 44.06 32.16
N MET A 85 5.55 44.87 31.28
CA MET A 85 5.73 44.51 29.87
C MET A 85 6.75 43.38 29.70
N GLU A 86 7.84 43.39 30.47
CA GLU A 86 8.85 42.33 30.46
C GLU A 86 8.25 40.97 30.89
N GLU A 87 7.41 40.96 31.92
CA GLU A 87 6.68 39.76 32.32
C GLU A 87 5.71 39.27 31.23
N GLU A 88 5.03 40.18 30.53
CA GLU A 88 4.12 39.83 29.44
C GLU A 88 4.87 39.24 28.24
N ILE A 89 6.02 39.83 27.87
CA ILE A 89 6.91 39.30 26.84
C ILE A 89 7.37 37.89 27.24
N GLY A 90 7.78 37.68 28.49
CA GLY A 90 8.18 36.36 28.97
C GLY A 90 7.04 35.33 28.92
N ARG A 91 5.80 35.72 29.23
CA ARG A 91 4.62 34.85 29.09
C ARG A 91 4.33 34.51 27.62
N LEU A 92 4.35 35.52 26.74
CA LEU A 92 4.11 35.33 25.31
C LEU A 92 5.17 34.43 24.68
N GLN A 93 6.44 34.62 25.05
CA GLN A 93 7.54 33.81 24.54
C GLN A 93 7.39 32.34 24.94
N LYS A 94 7.02 32.05 26.19
CA LYS A 94 6.71 30.66 26.64
C LYS A 94 5.53 30.05 25.86
N SER A 95 4.46 30.81 25.66
CA SER A 95 3.29 30.35 24.89
C SER A 95 3.64 30.06 23.42
N LEU A 96 4.50 30.89 22.82
CA LEU A 96 4.98 30.69 21.46
C LEU A 96 5.85 29.43 21.34
N GLU A 97 6.76 29.20 22.28
CA GLU A 97 7.59 27.99 22.33
C GLU A 97 6.74 26.72 22.45
N GLU A 98 5.73 26.72 23.32
CA GLU A 98 4.81 25.60 23.50
C GLU A 98 4.01 25.31 22.21
N ARG A 99 3.45 26.36 21.60
CA ARG A 99 2.72 26.24 20.31
C ARG A 99 3.62 25.74 19.20
N ASN A 100 4.89 26.13 19.19
CA ASN A 100 5.86 25.65 18.21
C ASN A 100 6.17 24.16 18.42
N GLY A 101 6.35 23.73 19.67
CA GLY A 101 6.51 22.31 20.02
C GLY A 101 5.30 21.47 19.63
N GLN A 102 4.08 21.97 19.86
CA GLN A 102 2.84 21.31 19.44
C GLN A 102 2.74 21.21 17.91
N LEU A 103 3.11 22.26 17.18
CA LEU A 103 3.14 22.27 15.72
C LEU A 103 4.14 21.25 15.18
N GLN A 104 5.34 21.19 15.75
CA GLN A 104 6.36 20.23 15.36
C GLN A 104 5.92 18.78 15.62
N ALA A 105 5.31 18.51 16.78
CA ALA A 105 4.74 17.20 17.09
C ALA A 105 3.62 16.82 16.09
N SER A 106 2.71 17.76 15.80
CA SER A 106 1.64 17.56 14.82
C SER A 106 2.19 17.29 13.41
N ALA A 107 3.21 18.05 12.98
CA ALA A 107 3.89 17.85 11.70
C ALA A 107 4.52 16.45 11.60
N MET A 108 5.25 16.02 12.64
CA MET A 108 5.82 14.66 12.69
C MET A 108 4.74 13.57 12.64
N THR A 109 3.61 13.76 13.33
CA THR A 109 2.51 12.79 13.25
C THR A 109 1.87 12.75 11.86
N THR A 110 1.75 13.90 11.19
CA THR A 110 1.20 13.99 9.83
C THR A 110 2.12 13.32 8.82
N GLU A 111 3.44 13.53 8.93
CA GLU A 111 4.44 12.88 8.09
C GLU A 111 4.39 11.36 8.23
N LYS A 112 4.22 10.86 9.46
CA LYS A 112 4.05 9.42 9.71
C LYS A 112 2.81 8.85 8.99
N TYR A 113 1.67 9.54 9.06
CA TYR A 113 0.46 9.10 8.36
C TYR A 113 0.63 9.14 6.84
N LEU A 114 1.35 10.12 6.29
CA LEU A 114 1.67 10.16 4.86
C LEU A 114 2.50 8.94 4.43
N GLN A 115 3.53 8.58 5.20
CA GLN A 115 4.33 7.39 4.92
C GLN A 115 3.49 6.10 4.98
N GLU A 116 2.59 5.97 5.96
CA GLU A 116 1.66 4.85 6.05
C GLU A 116 0.71 4.79 4.83
N LEU A 117 0.18 5.93 4.38
CA LEU A 117 -0.65 6.02 3.19
C LEU A 117 0.11 5.64 1.91
N ASP A 118 1.35 6.09 1.74
CA ASP A 118 2.19 5.73 0.60
C ASP A 118 2.52 4.23 0.58
N GLY A 119 2.75 3.63 1.76
CA GLY A 119 2.88 2.19 1.93
C GLY A 119 1.63 1.43 1.49
N LEU A 120 0.46 1.87 1.95
CA LEU A 120 -0.83 1.29 1.56
C LEU A 120 -1.11 1.44 0.06
N ARG A 121 -0.79 2.59 -0.52
CA ARG A 121 -0.94 2.85 -1.96
C ARG A 121 -0.07 1.91 -2.79
N SER A 122 1.17 1.68 -2.34
CA SER A 122 2.08 0.73 -2.98
C SER A 122 1.55 -0.70 -2.90
N GLN A 123 1.03 -1.12 -1.74
CA GLN A 123 0.41 -2.43 -1.56
C GLN A 123 -0.85 -2.62 -2.42
N LEU A 124 -1.67 -1.57 -2.55
CA LEU A 124 -2.85 -1.56 -3.41
C LEU A 124 -2.44 -1.73 -4.88
N SER A 125 -1.42 -1.00 -5.34
CA SER A 125 -0.90 -1.12 -6.70
C SER A 125 -0.39 -2.54 -7.01
N PHE A 126 0.35 -3.15 -6.08
CA PHE A 126 0.80 -4.55 -6.24
C PHE A 126 -0.37 -5.53 -6.29
N THR A 127 -1.36 -5.35 -5.41
CA THR A 127 -2.55 -6.21 -5.36
C THR A 127 -3.37 -6.08 -6.63
N GLN A 128 -3.54 -4.86 -7.15
CA GLN A 128 -4.22 -4.59 -8.41
C GLN A 128 -3.53 -5.30 -9.58
N ALA A 129 -2.21 -5.14 -9.71
CA ALA A 129 -1.44 -5.81 -10.76
C ALA A 129 -1.55 -7.35 -10.69
N THR A 130 -1.57 -7.91 -9.48
CA THR A 130 -1.76 -9.35 -9.27
C THR A 130 -3.18 -9.81 -9.65
N ALA A 131 -4.19 -9.01 -9.29
CA ALA A 131 -5.58 -9.28 -9.65
C ALA A 131 -5.78 -9.22 -11.17
N ASP A 132 -5.20 -8.23 -11.83
CA ASP A 132 -5.28 -8.07 -13.29
C ASP A 132 -4.59 -9.21 -14.03
N ALA A 133 -3.40 -9.63 -13.58
CA ALA A 133 -2.70 -10.79 -14.13
C ALA A 133 -3.50 -12.09 -13.93
N SER A 134 -4.15 -12.25 -12.77
CA SER A 134 -5.01 -13.40 -12.48
C SER A 134 -6.27 -13.41 -13.34
N ALA A 135 -6.89 -12.24 -13.56
CA ALA A 135 -8.05 -12.09 -14.43
C ALA A 135 -7.70 -12.44 -15.89
N ALA A 136 -6.57 -11.95 -16.39
CA ALA A 136 -6.09 -12.29 -17.74
C ALA A 136 -5.81 -13.80 -17.88
N SER A 137 -5.20 -14.42 -16.86
CA SER A 137 -4.97 -15.87 -16.85
C SER A 137 -6.27 -16.67 -16.84
N ALA A 138 -7.26 -16.26 -16.04
CA ALA A 138 -8.58 -16.90 -15.99
C ALA A 138 -9.32 -16.79 -17.34
N GLN A 139 -9.28 -15.63 -17.99
CA GLN A 139 -9.86 -15.46 -19.32
C GLN A 139 -9.18 -16.34 -20.37
N SER A 140 -7.84 -16.43 -20.34
CA SER A 140 -7.10 -17.32 -21.23
C SER A 140 -7.47 -18.80 -21.02
N ALA A 141 -7.55 -19.25 -19.77
CA ALA A 141 -7.98 -20.60 -19.44
C ALA A 141 -9.42 -20.88 -19.89
N GLN A 142 -10.34 -19.91 -19.70
CA GLN A 142 -11.72 -20.03 -20.18
C GLN A 142 -11.77 -20.21 -21.71
N LEU A 143 -10.99 -19.43 -22.46
CA LEU A 143 -10.91 -19.55 -23.93
C LEU A 143 -10.37 -20.92 -24.35
N GLN A 144 -9.38 -21.46 -23.64
CA GLN A 144 -8.86 -22.81 -23.89
C GLN A 144 -9.92 -23.88 -23.61
N CYS A 145 -10.66 -23.78 -22.50
CA CYS A 145 -11.75 -24.69 -22.21
C CYS A 145 -12.85 -24.64 -23.28
N LEU A 146 -13.20 -23.45 -23.77
CA LEU A 146 -14.17 -23.29 -24.86
C LEU A 146 -13.68 -23.93 -26.17
N ALA A 147 -12.39 -23.84 -26.47
CA ALA A 147 -11.80 -24.50 -27.64
C ALA A 147 -11.86 -26.04 -27.50
N LEU A 148 -11.53 -26.58 -26.33
CA LEU A 148 -11.60 -28.02 -26.07
C LEU A 148 -13.02 -28.57 -26.13
N ILE A 149 -14.01 -27.80 -25.64
CA ILE A 149 -15.43 -28.20 -25.75
C ILE A 149 -15.82 -28.35 -27.23
N LYS A 150 -15.44 -27.39 -28.08
CA LYS A 150 -15.73 -27.47 -29.52
C LYS A 150 -15.08 -28.68 -30.17
N GLU A 151 -13.82 -28.96 -29.86
CA GLU A 151 -13.13 -30.14 -30.38
C GLU A 151 -13.82 -31.44 -29.91
N LEU A 152 -14.25 -31.50 -28.65
CA LEU A 152 -14.97 -32.65 -28.11
C LEU A 152 -16.31 -32.87 -28.81
N ASP A 153 -17.05 -31.80 -29.10
CA ASP A 153 -18.30 -31.87 -29.87
C ASP A 153 -18.07 -32.41 -31.29
N GLU A 154 -17.04 -31.91 -31.99
CA GLU A 154 -16.65 -32.41 -33.31
C GLU A 154 -16.28 -33.90 -33.30
N LYS A 155 -15.50 -34.32 -32.31
CA LYS A 155 -15.13 -35.73 -32.12
C LYS A 155 -16.35 -36.59 -31.82
N ASN A 156 -17.29 -36.09 -31.04
CA ASN A 156 -18.52 -36.81 -30.72
C ASN A 156 -19.39 -37.03 -31.97
N ILE A 157 -19.49 -36.02 -32.84
CA ILE A 157 -20.18 -36.14 -34.14
C ILE A 157 -19.50 -37.21 -34.99
N SER A 158 -18.17 -37.14 -35.14
CA SER A 158 -17.40 -38.12 -35.91
C SER A 158 -17.56 -39.55 -35.37
N LEU A 159 -17.55 -39.72 -34.04
CA LEU A 159 -17.76 -41.01 -33.38
C LEU A 159 -19.14 -41.57 -33.72
N LYS A 160 -20.19 -40.73 -33.69
CA LYS A 160 -21.55 -41.14 -34.05
C LYS A 160 -21.63 -41.63 -35.50
N GLU A 161 -21.03 -40.90 -36.43
CA GLU A 161 -20.95 -41.32 -37.83
C GLU A 161 -20.19 -42.65 -38.01
N HIS A 162 -19.10 -42.84 -37.26
CA HIS A 162 -18.38 -44.12 -37.23
C HIS A 162 -19.27 -45.25 -36.70
N GLY A 163 -20.04 -45.01 -35.64
CA GLY A 163 -21.03 -45.95 -35.11
C GLY A 163 -22.05 -46.35 -36.16
N ASP A 164 -22.62 -45.37 -36.88
CA ASP A 164 -23.58 -45.62 -37.96
C ASP A 164 -22.95 -46.46 -39.09
N ARG A 165 -21.69 -46.19 -39.46
CA ARG A 165 -20.96 -47.01 -40.45
C ARG A 165 -20.76 -48.45 -39.98
N VAL A 166 -20.39 -48.65 -38.73
CA VAL A 166 -20.20 -49.99 -38.15
C VAL A 166 -21.51 -50.75 -38.12
N ASN A 167 -22.62 -50.11 -37.74
CA ASN A 167 -23.95 -50.73 -37.76
C ASN A 167 -24.33 -51.21 -39.16
N ARG A 168 -24.13 -50.36 -40.19
CA ARG A 168 -24.38 -50.74 -41.59
C ARG A 168 -23.51 -51.91 -42.05
N LEU A 169 -22.24 -51.94 -41.67
CA LEU A 169 -21.35 -53.07 -41.98
C LEU A 169 -21.80 -54.35 -41.27
N GLY A 170 -22.28 -54.23 -40.03
CA GLY A 170 -22.89 -55.34 -39.29
C GLY A 170 -24.09 -55.92 -40.03
N GLU A 171 -25.02 -55.09 -40.47
CA GLU A 171 -26.19 -55.51 -41.27
C GLU A 171 -25.77 -56.20 -42.59
N GLN A 172 -24.74 -55.69 -43.27
CA GLN A 172 -24.19 -56.33 -44.47
C GLN A 172 -23.61 -57.71 -44.17
N LEU A 173 -22.90 -57.86 -43.06
CA LEU A 173 -22.31 -59.13 -42.65
C LEU A 173 -23.39 -60.16 -42.29
N ASP A 174 -24.45 -59.74 -41.59
CA ASP A 174 -25.61 -60.59 -41.29
C ASP A 174 -26.31 -61.08 -42.56
N ASN A 175 -26.47 -60.22 -43.57
CA ASN A 175 -27.05 -60.60 -44.85
C ASN A 175 -26.16 -61.62 -45.60
N LEU A 176 -24.85 -61.37 -45.66
CA LEU A 176 -23.90 -62.31 -46.26
C LEU A 176 -23.89 -63.67 -45.55
N GLN A 177 -24.02 -63.68 -44.23
CA GLN A 177 -24.11 -64.90 -43.46
C GLN A 177 -25.38 -65.70 -43.79
N LYS A 178 -26.53 -65.04 -43.92
CA LYS A 178 -27.78 -65.69 -44.36
C LYS A 178 -27.66 -66.27 -45.78
N ASP A 179 -27.06 -65.51 -46.70
CA ASP A 179 -26.81 -65.97 -48.07
C ASP A 179 -25.87 -67.19 -48.10
N LEU A 180 -24.82 -67.17 -47.27
CA LEU A 180 -23.90 -68.30 -47.12
C LEU A 180 -24.64 -69.56 -46.65
N GLN A 181 -25.45 -69.44 -45.59
CA GLN A 181 -26.26 -70.56 -45.07
C GLN A 181 -27.24 -71.10 -46.12
N ALA A 182 -27.88 -70.23 -46.89
CA ALA A 182 -28.77 -70.63 -47.98
C ALA A 182 -28.00 -71.41 -49.07
N ARG A 183 -26.80 -70.93 -49.45
CA ARG A 183 -25.93 -71.64 -50.40
C ARG A 183 -25.48 -72.99 -49.87
N GLU A 184 -25.07 -73.08 -48.60
CA GLU A 184 -24.69 -74.35 -47.96
C GLU A 184 -25.84 -75.36 -47.98
N TYR A 185 -27.06 -74.93 -47.69
CA TYR A 185 -28.24 -75.79 -47.78
C TYR A 185 -28.48 -76.27 -49.21
N SER A 186 -28.44 -75.36 -50.19
CA SER A 186 -28.63 -75.70 -51.61
C SER A 186 -27.54 -76.65 -52.13
N GLN A 187 -26.30 -76.46 -51.70
CA GLN A 187 -25.16 -77.30 -52.07
C GLN A 187 -25.30 -78.70 -51.47
N LYS A 188 -25.77 -78.80 -50.23
CA LYS A 188 -26.05 -80.09 -49.59
C LYS A 188 -27.15 -80.83 -50.33
N GLN A 189 -28.25 -80.16 -50.67
CA GLN A 189 -29.34 -80.75 -51.44
C GLN A 189 -28.87 -81.21 -52.83
N LEU A 190 -28.06 -80.40 -53.52
CA LEU A 190 -27.47 -80.77 -54.81
C LEU A 190 -26.55 -81.98 -54.68
N LYS A 191 -25.74 -82.06 -53.61
CA LYS A 191 -24.89 -83.22 -53.35
C LYS A 191 -25.72 -84.49 -53.13
N ASP A 192 -26.80 -84.42 -52.37
CA ASP A 192 -27.69 -85.55 -52.11
C ASP A 192 -28.40 -86.01 -53.41
N GLU A 193 -28.80 -85.06 -54.26
CA GLU A 193 -29.38 -85.29 -55.59
C GLU A 193 -28.38 -85.98 -56.52
N VAL A 194 -27.15 -85.46 -56.60
CA VAL A 194 -26.06 -86.02 -57.42
C VAL A 194 -25.75 -87.44 -56.95
N LEU A 195 -25.62 -87.69 -55.65
CA LEU A 195 -25.38 -89.04 -55.12
C LEU A 195 -26.51 -90.02 -55.51
N ARG A 196 -27.76 -89.56 -55.53
CA ARG A 196 -28.90 -90.37 -55.98
C ARG A 196 -28.80 -90.70 -57.48
N ILE A 197 -28.57 -89.68 -58.31
CA ILE A 197 -28.39 -89.86 -59.76
C ILE A 197 -27.18 -90.75 -60.06
N GLU A 198 -26.06 -90.56 -59.37
CA GLU A 198 -24.87 -91.40 -59.47
C GLU A 198 -25.20 -92.85 -59.13
N HIS A 199 -25.99 -93.11 -58.09
CA HIS A 199 -26.45 -94.45 -57.75
C HIS A 199 -27.36 -95.04 -58.84
N ASP A 200 -28.30 -94.24 -59.36
CA ASP A 200 -29.20 -94.65 -60.44
C ASP A 200 -28.43 -94.96 -61.74
N ILE A 201 -27.43 -94.13 -62.10
CA ILE A 201 -26.51 -94.36 -63.20
C ILE A 201 -25.68 -95.60 -62.94
N MET A 202 -25.10 -95.76 -61.76
CA MET A 202 -24.30 -96.94 -61.42
C MET A 202 -25.13 -98.21 -61.52
N GLN A 203 -26.39 -98.18 -61.09
CA GLN A 203 -27.32 -99.29 -61.25
C GLN A 203 -27.69 -99.52 -62.72
N ALA A 204 -27.94 -98.46 -63.49
CA ALA A 204 -28.23 -98.53 -64.92
C ALA A 204 -27.02 -99.01 -65.73
N VAL A 205 -25.80 -98.62 -65.37
CA VAL A 205 -24.52 -99.06 -65.94
C VAL A 205 -24.18 -100.46 -65.45
N ALA A 206 -24.53 -100.89 -64.24
CA ALA A 206 -24.40 -102.31 -63.86
C ALA A 206 -25.38 -103.19 -64.66
N LYS A 207 -26.59 -102.68 -64.92
CA LYS A 207 -27.58 -103.31 -65.82
C LYS A 207 -27.13 -103.30 -67.28
N ALA A 208 -26.54 -102.19 -67.76
CA ALA A 208 -26.07 -102.01 -69.14
C ALA A 208 -24.68 -102.62 -69.37
N GLY A 209 -23.85 -102.73 -68.33
CA GLY A 209 -22.52 -103.33 -68.23
C GLY A 209 -22.52 -104.86 -68.21
N ALA A 210 -23.70 -105.46 -68.30
CA ALA A 210 -23.87 -106.73 -68.99
C ALA A 210 -23.45 -106.66 -70.48
N ASN A 211 -23.20 -105.46 -71.00
CA ASN A 211 -22.66 -105.15 -72.32
C ASN A 211 -21.44 -104.20 -72.17
N ARG A 212 -20.31 -104.57 -72.78
CA ARG A 212 -19.01 -103.90 -72.58
C ARG A 212 -18.97 -102.55 -73.31
N ASP A 213 -18.49 -101.49 -72.67
CA ASP A 213 -17.47 -100.57 -73.24
C ASP A 213 -17.00 -99.45 -72.27
N CYS A 214 -15.70 -99.14 -72.37
CA CYS A 214 -14.88 -98.41 -71.39
C CYS A 214 -14.55 -96.97 -71.82
N GLU A 215 -15.53 -96.07 -71.91
CA GLU A 215 -15.28 -94.67 -72.31
C GLU A 215 -14.97 -93.71 -71.13
N LEU A 216 -15.32 -94.08 -69.89
CA LEU A 216 -15.09 -93.25 -68.70
C LEU A 216 -13.61 -93.11 -68.30
N ARG A 217 -12.73 -93.96 -68.85
CA ARG A 217 -11.28 -93.87 -68.61
C ARG A 217 -10.59 -92.78 -69.45
N LYS A 218 -11.20 -92.36 -70.58
CA LYS A 218 -10.65 -91.30 -71.45
C LYS A 218 -10.94 -89.88 -70.95
N ILE A 219 -12.06 -89.66 -70.26
CA ILE A 219 -12.44 -88.34 -69.75
C ILE A 219 -11.53 -87.90 -68.58
N LEU A 220 -10.99 -88.87 -67.82
CA LEU A 220 -10.09 -88.60 -66.70
C LEU A 220 -8.71 -88.09 -67.18
N ASP A 221 -8.26 -88.50 -68.37
CA ASP A 221 -7.01 -88.05 -68.99
C ASP A 221 -7.17 -86.69 -69.73
N GLU A 222 -8.40 -86.23 -69.96
CA GLU A 222 -8.72 -84.96 -70.66
C GLU A 222 -8.84 -83.74 -69.72
N VAL A 223 -8.65 -83.91 -68.40
CA VAL A 223 -8.51 -82.78 -67.44
C VAL A 223 -7.12 -82.14 -67.62
N SER A 224 -7.01 -81.41 -68.73
CA SER A 224 -5.82 -80.99 -69.45
C SER A 224 -4.89 -80.01 -68.69
N PRO A 225 -3.55 -80.09 -68.90
CA PRO A 225 -2.51 -79.19 -68.36
C PRO A 225 -2.75 -77.67 -68.55
N LYS A 226 -3.60 -77.29 -69.51
CA LYS A 226 -3.96 -75.89 -69.78
C LYS A 226 -4.72 -75.21 -68.62
N ASN A 227 -5.37 -75.98 -67.74
CA ASN A 227 -6.00 -75.41 -66.55
C ASN A 227 -4.96 -75.07 -65.47
N PHE A 228 -3.96 -75.93 -65.28
CA PHE A 228 -2.86 -75.71 -64.34
C PHE A 228 -2.01 -74.48 -64.68
N GLU A 229 -1.75 -74.25 -65.97
CA GLU A 229 -0.96 -73.10 -66.43
C GLU A 229 -1.67 -71.75 -66.16
N LYS A 230 -3.01 -71.71 -66.29
CA LYS A 230 -3.82 -70.52 -65.97
C LYS A 230 -3.86 -70.27 -64.46
N ILE A 231 -4.00 -71.33 -63.66
CA ILE A 231 -3.96 -71.25 -62.19
C ILE A 231 -2.60 -70.74 -61.72
N ASN A 232 -1.50 -71.22 -62.32
CA ASN A 232 -0.15 -70.80 -61.95
C ASN A 232 0.12 -69.31 -62.23
N LYS A 233 -0.37 -68.77 -63.36
CA LYS A 233 -0.28 -67.34 -63.66
C LYS A 233 -1.06 -66.47 -62.67
N LEU A 234 -2.23 -66.94 -62.24
CA LEU A 234 -3.05 -66.27 -61.23
C LEU A 234 -2.36 -66.28 -59.85
N LEU A 235 -1.70 -67.38 -59.49
CA LEU A 235 -0.95 -67.49 -58.24
C LEU A 235 0.24 -66.51 -58.21
N ILE A 236 1.04 -66.44 -59.28
CA ILE A 236 2.17 -65.49 -59.35
C ILE A 236 1.70 -64.04 -59.19
N ALA A 237 0.61 -63.66 -59.88
CA ALA A 237 0.05 -62.31 -59.74
C ALA A 237 -0.44 -62.02 -58.31
N LYS A 238 -0.96 -63.02 -57.60
CA LYS A 238 -1.37 -62.90 -56.19
C LYS A 238 -0.18 -62.81 -55.25
N ASP A 239 0.90 -63.55 -55.51
CA ASP A 239 2.13 -63.45 -54.72
C ASP A 239 2.78 -62.07 -54.83
N ASP A 240 2.76 -61.45 -56.03
CA ASP A 240 3.23 -60.07 -56.23
C ASP A 240 2.37 -59.04 -55.48
N GLU A 241 1.04 -59.23 -55.46
CA GLU A 241 0.11 -58.37 -54.71
C GLU A 241 0.33 -58.51 -53.19
N ILE A 242 0.55 -59.74 -52.71
CA ILE A 242 0.90 -60.01 -51.31
C ILE A 242 2.24 -59.34 -50.95
N ALA A 243 3.23 -59.34 -51.84
CA ALA A 243 4.52 -58.68 -51.61
C ALA A 243 4.36 -57.16 -51.44
N LYS A 244 3.57 -56.51 -52.32
CA LYS A 244 3.28 -55.07 -52.23
C LYS A 244 2.57 -54.71 -50.92
N LEU A 245 1.53 -55.46 -50.56
CA LEU A 245 0.79 -55.25 -49.31
C LEU A 245 1.70 -55.42 -48.08
N LYS A 246 2.62 -56.38 -48.09
CA LYS A 246 3.61 -56.55 -47.01
C LYS A 246 4.54 -55.34 -46.88
N ASP A 247 4.98 -54.77 -48.00
CA ASP A 247 5.84 -53.59 -48.00
C ASP A 247 5.08 -52.33 -47.53
N GLU A 248 3.83 -52.14 -47.96
CA GLU A 248 2.97 -51.05 -47.48
C GLU A 248 2.72 -51.16 -45.96
N ILE A 249 2.42 -52.36 -45.46
CA ILE A 249 2.29 -52.62 -44.02
C ILE A 249 3.59 -52.28 -43.29
N ARG A 250 4.76 -52.63 -43.85
CA ARG A 250 6.06 -52.31 -43.26
C ARG A 250 6.28 -50.80 -43.17
N ILE A 251 5.99 -50.06 -44.24
CA ILE A 251 6.13 -48.59 -44.29
C ILE A 251 5.18 -47.95 -43.28
N MET A 252 3.91 -48.36 -43.26
CA MET A 252 2.92 -47.83 -42.34
C MET A 252 3.29 -48.14 -40.89
N SER A 253 3.77 -49.36 -40.60
CA SER A 253 4.25 -49.74 -39.27
C SER A 253 5.45 -48.90 -38.81
N ALA A 254 6.40 -48.61 -39.71
CA ALA A 254 7.52 -47.72 -39.42
C ALA A 254 7.05 -46.28 -39.13
N HIS A 255 6.09 -45.76 -39.92
CA HIS A 255 5.50 -44.45 -39.69
C HIS A 255 4.81 -44.36 -38.32
N TRP A 256 3.97 -45.34 -37.98
CA TRP A 256 3.31 -45.40 -36.68
C TRP A 256 4.32 -45.48 -35.54
N LYS A 257 5.37 -46.29 -35.66
CA LYS A 257 6.45 -46.38 -34.65
C LYS A 257 7.16 -45.04 -34.43
N LEU A 258 7.44 -44.29 -35.50
CA LEU A 258 8.02 -42.95 -35.40
C LEU A 258 7.04 -41.96 -34.74
N LYS A 259 5.77 -42.01 -35.15
CA LYS A 259 4.73 -41.15 -34.57
C LYS A 259 4.55 -41.41 -33.07
N THR A 260 4.56 -42.67 -32.64
CA THR A 260 4.52 -43.04 -31.22
C THR A 260 5.70 -42.44 -30.44
N LYS A 261 6.93 -42.59 -30.95
CA LYS A 261 8.13 -42.02 -30.31
C LYS A 261 8.08 -40.49 -30.20
N GLU A 262 7.56 -39.81 -31.22
CA GLU A 262 7.38 -38.35 -31.18
C GLU A 262 6.40 -37.96 -30.07
N MET A 263 5.25 -38.61 -29.98
CA MET A 263 4.25 -38.34 -28.94
C MET A 263 4.79 -38.64 -27.53
N GLU A 264 5.54 -39.73 -27.36
CA GLU A 264 6.23 -40.06 -26.10
C GLU A 264 7.23 -38.96 -25.70
N SER A 265 7.99 -38.43 -26.66
CA SER A 265 8.95 -37.35 -26.41
C SER A 265 8.25 -36.05 -25.97
N GLN A 266 7.07 -35.75 -26.52
CA GLN A 266 6.27 -34.60 -26.15
C GLN A 266 5.71 -34.75 -24.73
N LEU A 267 5.18 -35.93 -24.39
CA LEU A 267 4.72 -36.23 -23.03
C LEU A 267 5.83 -36.08 -22.00
N GLU A 268 7.04 -36.56 -22.31
CA GLU A 268 8.18 -36.44 -21.42
C GLU A 268 8.65 -34.98 -21.25
N LYS A 269 8.56 -34.16 -22.30
CA LYS A 269 8.81 -32.70 -22.21
C LYS A 269 7.79 -32.03 -21.29
N HIS A 270 6.50 -32.33 -21.46
CA HIS A 270 5.44 -31.81 -20.59
C HIS A 270 5.66 -32.22 -19.13
N ARG A 271 5.98 -33.49 -18.89
CA ARG A 271 6.27 -34.00 -17.54
C ARG A 271 7.41 -33.23 -16.85
N ARG A 272 8.47 -32.87 -17.57
CA ARG A 272 9.57 -32.07 -17.02
C ARG A 272 9.15 -30.63 -16.72
N ALA A 273 8.42 -30.00 -17.63
CA ALA A 273 7.88 -28.65 -17.41
C ALA A 273 6.98 -28.61 -16.17
N ASP A 274 6.12 -29.61 -15.99
CA ASP A 274 5.25 -29.73 -14.81
C ASP A 274 6.05 -29.89 -13.51
N GLN A 275 7.15 -30.65 -13.54
CA GLN A 275 8.03 -30.79 -12.38
C GLN A 275 8.74 -29.49 -12.03
N GLU A 276 9.19 -28.72 -13.01
CA GLU A 276 9.77 -27.40 -12.78
C GLU A 276 8.74 -26.41 -12.24
N LEU A 277 7.53 -26.41 -12.79
CA LEU A 277 6.41 -25.61 -12.29
C LEU A 277 6.12 -25.97 -10.84
N LYS A 278 5.99 -27.27 -10.51
CA LYS A 278 5.76 -27.76 -9.15
C LYS A 278 6.86 -27.29 -8.18
N LYS A 279 8.13 -27.31 -8.59
CA LYS A 279 9.23 -26.77 -7.78
C LYS A 279 9.08 -25.27 -7.52
N ARG A 280 8.69 -24.48 -8.53
CA ARG A 280 8.45 -23.04 -8.38
C ARG A 280 7.26 -22.74 -7.47
N VAL A 281 6.17 -23.49 -7.62
CA VAL A 281 4.98 -23.40 -6.76
C VAL A 281 5.35 -23.66 -5.30
N LEU A 282 6.06 -24.76 -5.02
CA LEU A 282 6.50 -25.06 -3.65
C LEU A 282 7.39 -23.95 -3.05
N LYS A 283 8.27 -23.35 -3.87
CA LYS A 283 9.11 -22.22 -3.43
C LYS A 283 8.25 -20.99 -3.10
N LEU A 284 7.24 -20.68 -3.92
CA LEU A 284 6.33 -19.58 -3.67
C LEU A 284 5.44 -19.81 -2.45
N GLU A 285 4.94 -21.03 -2.25
CA GLU A 285 4.18 -21.41 -1.05
C GLU A 285 5.01 -21.23 0.23
N PHE A 286 6.29 -21.61 0.20
CA PHE A 286 7.21 -21.37 1.30
C PHE A 286 7.38 -19.87 1.60
N CYS A 287 7.69 -19.07 0.58
CA CYS A 287 7.82 -17.62 0.74
C CYS A 287 6.51 -16.97 1.27
N LEU A 288 5.35 -17.44 0.80
CA LEU A 288 4.05 -16.97 1.25
C LEU A 288 3.81 -17.30 2.74
N GLN A 289 4.14 -18.53 3.15
CA GLN A 289 4.03 -18.93 4.56
C GLN A 289 4.96 -18.11 5.46
N GLU A 290 6.18 -17.86 5.01
CA GLU A 290 7.13 -17.01 5.73
C GLU A 290 6.61 -15.57 5.87
N ALA A 291 6.13 -14.98 4.77
CA ALA A 291 5.52 -13.65 4.80
C ALA A 291 4.34 -13.59 5.78
N ARG A 292 3.43 -14.58 5.75
CA ARG A 292 2.31 -14.68 6.71
C ARG A 292 2.79 -14.78 8.16
N ALA A 293 3.85 -15.55 8.42
CA ALA A 293 4.44 -15.66 9.75
C ALA A 293 5.03 -14.33 10.23
N GLN A 294 5.70 -13.59 9.34
CA GLN A 294 6.22 -12.25 9.63
C GLN A 294 5.08 -11.25 9.90
N THR A 295 4.01 -11.25 9.09
CA THR A 295 2.82 -10.42 9.31
C THR A 295 2.21 -10.68 10.69
N ARG A 296 2.06 -11.94 11.11
CA ARG A 296 1.55 -12.29 12.44
C ARG A 296 2.47 -11.78 13.57
N LYS A 297 3.80 -11.80 13.37
CA LYS A 297 4.75 -11.23 14.35
C LYS A 297 4.57 -9.72 14.46
N LEU A 298 4.49 -9.02 13.33
CA LEU A 298 4.26 -7.57 13.28
C LEU A 298 2.94 -7.19 13.93
N GLN A 299 1.87 -7.95 13.68
CA GLN A 299 0.57 -7.74 14.32
C GLN A 299 0.66 -7.85 15.85
N ARG A 300 1.31 -8.89 16.38
CA ARG A 300 1.54 -9.01 17.84
C ARG A 300 2.38 -7.88 18.40
N MET A 301 3.39 -7.41 17.68
CA MET A 301 4.18 -6.25 18.11
C MET A 301 3.36 -4.96 18.06
N GLY A 302 2.46 -4.81 17.08
CA GLY A 302 1.47 -3.73 17.01
C GLY A 302 0.55 -3.74 18.23
N GLU A 303 -0.10 -4.88 18.50
CA GLU A 303 -0.98 -5.04 19.66
C GLU A 303 -0.29 -4.73 21.00
N ARG A 304 0.97 -5.12 21.17
CA ARG A 304 1.76 -4.77 22.37
C ARG A 304 2.01 -3.26 22.47
N ARG A 305 2.37 -2.61 21.36
CA ARG A 305 2.55 -1.16 21.31
C ARG A 305 1.24 -0.44 21.61
N ASP A 306 0.13 -0.91 21.05
CA ASP A 306 -1.19 -0.31 21.26
C ASP A 306 -1.66 -0.47 22.72
N LYS A 307 -1.40 -1.63 23.34
CA LYS A 307 -1.64 -1.83 24.77
C LYS A 307 -0.82 -0.86 25.63
N ALA A 308 0.48 -0.71 25.35
CA ALA A 308 1.34 0.22 26.08
C ALA A 308 0.89 1.68 25.89
N LEU A 309 0.48 2.07 24.68
CA LEU A 309 -0.08 3.40 24.41
C LEU A 309 -1.40 3.64 25.15
N LYS A 310 -2.26 2.62 25.23
CA LYS A 310 -3.51 2.70 25.97
C LYS A 310 -3.27 2.86 27.47
N GLU A 311 -2.34 2.07 28.04
CA GLU A 311 -1.95 2.17 29.45
C GLU A 311 -1.35 3.55 29.79
N LEU A 312 -0.48 4.09 28.91
CA LEU A 312 0.04 5.45 29.08
C LEU A 312 -1.05 6.52 29.02
N ARG A 313 -2.05 6.36 28.14
CA ARG A 313 -3.23 7.26 28.11
C ARG A 313 -4.05 7.16 29.39
N ASP A 314 -4.30 5.94 29.88
CA ASP A 314 -5.08 5.71 31.09
C ASP A 314 -4.35 6.26 32.34
N GLN A 315 -3.02 6.15 32.39
CA GLN A 315 -2.18 6.79 33.42
C GLN A 315 -2.25 8.32 33.37
N LEU A 316 -2.32 8.91 32.17
CA LEU A 316 -2.45 10.35 31.98
C LEU A 316 -3.85 10.83 32.40
N ALA A 317 -4.89 10.09 32.05
CA ALA A 317 -6.26 10.39 32.44
C ALA A 317 -6.47 10.27 33.96
N THR A 318 -5.88 9.26 34.61
CA THR A 318 -5.92 9.11 36.08
C THR A 318 -5.14 10.20 36.79
N LYS A 319 -3.96 10.62 36.28
CA LYS A 319 -3.26 11.81 36.83
C LYS A 319 -4.09 13.09 36.70
N GLN A 320 -4.77 13.28 35.57
CA GLN A 320 -5.62 14.44 35.33
C GLN A 320 -6.88 14.44 36.22
N GLN A 321 -7.42 13.26 36.57
CA GLN A 321 -8.51 13.13 37.54
C GLN A 321 -8.04 13.32 39.00
N VAL A 322 -6.83 12.89 39.35
CA VAL A 322 -6.24 13.13 40.68
C VAL A 322 -5.88 14.62 40.87
N GLU A 323 -5.46 15.33 39.82
CA GLU A 323 -5.31 16.80 39.83
C GLU A 323 -6.66 17.55 39.89
N ALA A 324 -7.76 16.97 39.41
CA ALA A 324 -9.10 17.56 39.51
C ALA A 324 -9.78 17.33 40.88
N ALA A 325 -9.35 16.33 41.65
CA ALA A 325 -9.90 16.01 42.98
C ALA A 325 -9.05 16.53 44.15
N GLY A 326 -7.85 17.06 43.90
CA GLY A 326 -6.94 17.57 44.92
C GLY A 326 -6.61 19.05 44.71
N ILE A 327 -7.52 19.94 45.09
CA ILE A 327 -7.13 21.33 45.41
C ILE A 327 -6.35 21.28 46.72
N GLU A 328 -5.05 21.03 46.62
CA GLU A 328 -4.10 21.50 47.63
C GLU A 328 -2.83 21.95 46.91
N LYS A 329 -2.59 23.26 46.97
CA LYS A 329 -1.35 23.91 46.54
C LYS A 329 -0.18 23.30 47.32
N GLN A 330 0.42 22.23 46.81
CA GLN A 330 1.80 21.91 47.14
C GLN A 330 2.70 22.52 46.07
N ASN A 331 3.49 23.50 46.50
CA ASN A 331 4.45 24.19 45.66
C ASN A 331 5.42 23.15 45.09
N PHE A 332 5.39 22.98 43.77
CA PHE A 332 6.30 22.11 43.00
C PHE A 332 7.78 22.33 43.36
N TRP A 333 8.12 23.57 43.74
CA TRP A 333 9.42 24.03 44.23
C TRP A 333 9.90 23.37 45.52
N GLU A 334 9.01 22.77 46.31
CA GLU A 334 9.35 22.09 47.56
C GLU A 334 9.52 20.58 47.43
N SER A 335 9.18 20.00 46.26
CA SER A 335 9.33 18.56 46.05
C SER A 335 10.81 18.15 46.15
N SER A 336 11.08 17.10 46.93
CA SER A 336 12.43 16.61 47.18
C SER A 336 13.19 16.29 45.88
N GLY A 337 12.50 15.93 44.80
CA GLY A 337 13.09 15.71 43.48
C GLY A 337 13.67 16.97 42.83
N PHE A 338 12.99 18.12 42.94
CA PHE A 338 13.50 19.39 42.39
C PHE A 338 14.73 19.88 43.15
N LYS A 339 14.73 19.75 44.48
CA LYS A 339 15.89 20.07 45.34
C LYS A 339 17.12 19.24 44.99
N ILE A 340 16.93 17.96 44.64
CA ILE A 340 18.02 17.07 44.20
C ILE A 340 18.58 17.52 42.84
N VAL A 341 17.72 17.87 41.87
CA VAL A 341 18.16 18.32 40.54
C VAL A 341 18.92 19.66 40.63
N VAL A 342 18.44 20.61 41.44
CA VAL A 342 19.13 21.89 41.66
C VAL A 342 20.47 21.68 42.38
N SER A 343 20.52 20.80 43.39
CA SER A 343 21.76 20.45 44.09
C SER A 343 22.80 19.79 43.17
N MET A 344 22.38 18.87 42.31
CA MET A 344 23.27 18.21 41.34
C MET A 344 23.77 19.20 40.26
N SER A 345 22.88 20.08 39.79
CA SER A 345 23.22 21.12 38.80
C SER A 345 24.23 22.12 39.35
N MET A 346 24.10 22.50 40.63
CA MET A 346 25.05 23.38 41.31
C MET A 346 26.40 22.71 41.55
N LEU A 347 26.41 21.40 41.84
CA LEU A 347 27.65 20.62 41.96
C LEU A 347 28.42 20.57 40.64
N ILE A 348 27.70 20.36 39.53
CA ILE A 348 28.28 20.38 38.17
C ILE A 348 28.87 21.75 37.87
N LEU A 349 28.16 22.84 38.15
CA LEU A 349 28.68 24.20 37.94
C LEU A 349 29.94 24.48 38.78
N VAL A 350 29.99 24.07 40.05
CA VAL A 350 31.17 24.24 40.92
C VAL A 350 32.38 23.43 40.42
N VAL A 351 32.16 22.25 39.84
CA VAL A 351 33.22 21.43 39.24
C VAL A 351 33.73 22.04 37.93
N PHE A 352 32.87 22.68 37.14
CA PHE A 352 33.26 23.37 35.91
C PHE A 352 33.90 24.75 36.13
N SER A 353 33.61 25.44 37.24
CA SER A 353 34.25 26.71 37.59
C SER A 353 35.64 26.58 38.25
N LYS A 354 36.11 25.34 38.46
CA LYS A 354 37.43 25.04 39.06
C LYS A 354 38.45 24.46 38.04
N ARG A 355 38.10 24.48 36.76
CA ARG A 355 39.04 24.40 35.62
C ARG A 355 39.22 25.79 35.06
#